data_AF-A0A3G2JEE4-F1
#
_entry.id   AF-A0A3G2JEE4-F1
#
_cell.length_a   1.000
_cell.length_b   1.000
_cell.length_c   1.000
_cell.angle_alpha   90.00
_cell.angle_beta   90.00
_cell.angle_gamma   90.00
#
_symmetry.space_group_name_H-M   'P 1'
#
loop_
_entity.id
_entity.type
_entity.pdbx_description
1 polymer ?
#
loop_
_entity_poly.entity_id
_entity_poly.type
_entity_poly.pdbx_seq_one_letter_code
_entity_poly.pdbx_strand_id
1 'polypeptide(L)'
;MTTIPTTASDSGSAAGDTLGRDALAVLQPGFDGTTAPDWVRRRLGEGLASVALFGRNVVSEEQVTALTAQLRAERDDLLVAIDEESGDVTRLDVRTGSSFPGNHALGAVDDPGLTRAVSRELGRRLAACGVNFDWAPSADVNANPDNPVIGVRSFGASPDLVARHTAAWVEGLQSTGVAACTKHFPGHGDTNVDSHHAVPRIDVDADTLYARELPPFRAAIAAGTRAVMSAHILVPALDRDRPGTLSRRILTELLRGELGYQGLIVTDGMEMRAISGTYGLEHGVVLAIAAGADAICVGGGLCDEGTVLNLRDALVAAVRSGALPEERLADAAARVRTLAAWTAAARGDADRTPADPEIGLVAARRALNVTRAGAAAPVTAPVYTARFNPAPNIAVGDQTPWGVAAELQRLLPGSTSGSFTGDGAGAAVLAAAGGRRIVAVVRDAHRHDWMRSALDTLLAARPDTVVVEMGLPQAPPRGALHIATYGAARVCGVAAAEAVVAG
;
A
#
# COMPACT_ATOMS: atom_id res chain seq x y z
N MET A 1 -23.45 48.33 -53.03
CA MET A 1 -22.59 47.17 -52.70
C MET A 1 -21.45 47.70 -51.85
N THR A 2 -21.63 47.71 -50.53
CA THR A 2 -20.59 48.17 -49.62
C THR A 2 -20.71 47.30 -48.37
N THR A 3 -19.82 46.31 -48.30
CA THR A 3 -19.69 45.37 -47.20
C THR A 3 -18.93 46.03 -46.05
N ILE A 4 -19.53 46.00 -44.86
CA ILE A 4 -18.86 46.30 -43.58
C ILE A 4 -18.21 44.99 -43.12
N PRO A 5 -16.92 44.95 -42.74
CA PRO A 5 -16.35 43.82 -42.04
C PRO A 5 -16.54 43.99 -40.53
N THR A 6 -17.24 43.04 -39.92
CA THR A 6 -17.30 42.83 -38.47
C THR A 6 -16.14 41.91 -38.08
N THR A 7 -15.15 42.41 -37.35
CA THR A 7 -14.19 41.57 -36.62
C THR A 7 -14.49 41.69 -35.13
N ALA A 8 -15.28 40.76 -34.61
CA ALA A 8 -15.27 40.42 -33.19
C ALA A 8 -14.23 39.30 -33.04
N SER A 9 -13.08 39.63 -32.44
CA SER A 9 -12.09 38.66 -32.00
C SER A 9 -12.64 37.93 -30.79
N ASP A 10 -12.93 36.66 -30.98
CA ASP A 10 -13.30 35.72 -29.93
C ASP A 10 -12.07 35.44 -29.04
N SER A 11 -11.99 36.13 -27.89
CA SER A 11 -10.94 35.92 -26.88
C SER A 11 -11.30 34.80 -25.88
N GLY A 12 -12.23 33.91 -26.25
CA GLY A 12 -12.78 32.86 -25.38
C GLY A 12 -12.02 31.52 -25.33
N SER A 13 -10.97 31.28 -26.12
CA SER A 13 -10.43 29.92 -26.29
C SER A 13 -9.21 29.54 -25.43
N ALA A 14 -8.50 30.49 -24.82
CA ALA A 14 -7.28 30.17 -24.03
C ALA A 14 -7.57 29.81 -22.56
N ALA A 15 -8.59 30.43 -21.95
CA ALA A 15 -9.00 30.14 -20.57
C ALA A 15 -9.84 28.85 -20.45
N GLY A 16 -10.58 28.48 -21.50
CA GLY A 16 -11.34 27.22 -21.54
C GLY A 16 -10.47 25.97 -21.63
N ASP A 17 -9.30 26.08 -22.27
CA ASP A 17 -8.33 24.98 -22.43
C ASP A 17 -7.57 24.71 -21.12
N THR A 18 -7.21 25.75 -20.37
CA THR A 18 -6.44 25.60 -19.11
C THR A 18 -7.23 24.93 -17.99
N LEU A 19 -8.51 25.29 -17.80
CA LEU A 19 -9.34 24.69 -16.74
C LEU A 19 -9.54 23.17 -16.92
N GLY A 20 -9.81 22.71 -18.14
CA GLY A 20 -9.95 21.28 -18.44
C GLY A 20 -8.64 20.51 -18.25
N ARG A 21 -7.50 21.12 -18.64
CA ARG A 21 -6.17 20.56 -18.43
C ARG A 21 -5.81 20.44 -16.95
N ASP A 22 -6.13 21.45 -16.14
CA ASP A 22 -5.92 21.40 -14.68
C ASP A 22 -6.82 20.37 -14.00
N ALA A 23 -8.09 20.26 -14.43
CA ALA A 23 -8.99 19.21 -13.96
C ALA A 23 -8.48 17.80 -14.29
N LEU A 24 -7.88 17.58 -15.46
CA LEU A 24 -7.24 16.30 -15.78
C LEU A 24 -5.93 16.08 -15.02
N ALA A 25 -5.14 17.13 -14.79
CA ALA A 25 -3.84 17.04 -14.15
C ALA A 25 -3.94 16.54 -12.70
N VAL A 26 -5.02 16.84 -11.97
CA VAL A 26 -5.22 16.37 -10.60
C VAL A 26 -5.74 14.93 -10.50
N LEU A 27 -6.13 14.31 -11.61
CA LEU A 27 -6.60 12.93 -11.61
C LEU A 27 -5.46 11.94 -11.79
N GLN A 28 -5.48 10.87 -11.01
CA GLN A 28 -4.52 9.77 -11.08
C GLN A 28 -5.27 8.44 -11.28
N PRO A 29 -5.77 8.18 -12.50
CA PRO A 29 -6.55 7.00 -12.82
C PRO A 29 -5.68 5.77 -13.05
N GLY A 30 -6.19 4.61 -12.62
CA GLY A 30 -5.80 3.32 -13.17
C GLY A 30 -6.41 3.05 -14.54
N PHE A 31 -5.99 1.95 -15.15
CA PHE A 31 -6.57 1.44 -16.41
C PHE A 31 -6.49 -0.10 -16.48
N ASP A 32 -7.18 -0.70 -17.44
CA ASP A 32 -7.12 -2.13 -17.71
C ASP A 32 -6.08 -2.50 -18.78
N GLY A 33 -5.53 -3.71 -18.64
CA GLY A 33 -4.57 -4.28 -19.58
C GLY A 33 -3.10 -4.04 -19.21
N THR A 34 -2.23 -4.62 -20.02
CA THR A 34 -0.76 -4.68 -19.81
C THR A 34 0.01 -3.85 -20.84
N THR A 35 -0.70 -3.05 -21.63
CA THR A 35 -0.17 -2.10 -22.63
C THR A 35 -0.93 -0.78 -22.51
N ALA A 36 -0.34 0.32 -22.95
CA ALA A 36 -0.95 1.64 -22.82
C ALA A 36 -2.25 1.72 -23.65
N PRO A 37 -3.43 1.88 -23.04
CA PRO A 37 -4.68 2.00 -23.78
C PRO A 37 -4.71 3.30 -24.59
N ASP A 38 -5.33 3.26 -25.77
CA ASP A 38 -5.42 4.43 -26.65
C ASP A 38 -6.06 5.64 -25.96
N TRP A 39 -7.04 5.42 -25.09
CA TRP A 39 -7.68 6.50 -24.35
C TRP A 39 -6.72 7.19 -23.39
N VAL A 40 -5.90 6.42 -22.65
CA VAL A 40 -4.90 7.00 -21.74
C VAL A 40 -3.93 7.86 -22.53
N ARG A 41 -3.41 7.33 -23.64
CA ARG A 41 -2.48 8.05 -24.54
C ARG A 41 -3.06 9.37 -25.02
N ARG A 42 -4.32 9.40 -25.46
CA ARG A 42 -5.02 10.65 -25.81
C ARG A 42 -5.12 11.61 -24.63
N ARG A 43 -5.58 11.14 -23.46
CA ARG A 43 -5.78 11.99 -22.27
C ARG A 43 -4.46 12.59 -21.75
N LEU A 44 -3.33 11.91 -21.92
CA LEU A 44 -1.99 12.44 -21.60
C LEU A 44 -1.69 13.73 -22.38
N GLY A 45 -1.98 13.77 -23.68
CA GLY A 45 -1.83 14.99 -24.50
C GLY A 45 -2.79 16.13 -24.10
N GLU A 46 -3.92 15.77 -23.49
CA GLU A 46 -4.97 16.71 -23.06
C GLU A 46 -4.80 17.20 -21.61
N GLY A 47 -3.75 16.81 -20.89
CA GLY A 47 -3.42 17.36 -19.58
C GLY A 47 -3.34 16.36 -18.45
N LEU A 48 -3.73 15.09 -18.66
CA LEU A 48 -3.52 14.03 -17.68
C LEU A 48 -2.02 13.94 -17.35
N ALA A 49 -1.69 14.00 -16.06
CA ALA A 49 -0.30 14.12 -15.58
C ALA A 49 0.15 12.92 -14.75
N SER A 50 -0.77 12.02 -14.40
CA SER A 50 -0.46 10.80 -13.66
C SER A 50 -1.34 9.63 -14.07
N VAL A 51 -0.83 8.40 -13.88
CA VAL A 51 -1.57 7.14 -13.98
C VAL A 51 -1.18 6.23 -12.83
N ALA A 52 -2.07 5.32 -12.43
CA ALA A 52 -1.82 4.32 -11.39
C ALA A 52 -1.75 2.91 -11.98
N LEU A 53 -0.73 2.15 -11.58
CA LEU A 53 -0.60 0.73 -11.91
C LEU A 53 -1.07 -0.13 -10.73
N PHE A 54 -1.80 -1.19 -11.05
CA PHE A 54 -2.26 -2.21 -10.11
C PHE A 54 -1.76 -3.59 -10.55
N GLY A 55 -2.00 -4.62 -9.74
CA GLY A 55 -1.55 -5.99 -10.06
C GLY A 55 -2.05 -6.54 -11.41
N ARG A 56 -3.17 -6.00 -11.93
CA ARG A 56 -3.70 -6.34 -13.26
C ARG A 56 -2.85 -5.80 -14.43
N ASN A 57 -2.03 -4.79 -14.18
CA ASN A 57 -1.13 -4.19 -15.18
C ASN A 57 0.26 -4.84 -15.20
N VAL A 58 0.53 -5.75 -14.25
CA VAL A 58 1.86 -6.35 -14.03
C VAL A 58 1.87 -7.84 -14.40
N VAL A 59 2.74 -8.18 -15.36
CA VAL A 59 3.08 -9.55 -15.73
C VAL A 59 4.54 -9.86 -15.42
N SER A 60 5.45 -8.96 -15.80
CA SER A 60 6.88 -9.00 -15.48
C SER A 60 7.46 -7.58 -15.48
N GLU A 61 8.64 -7.40 -14.91
CA GLU A 61 9.34 -6.10 -14.93
C GLU A 61 9.62 -5.62 -16.36
N GLU A 62 9.97 -6.53 -17.29
CA GLU A 62 10.20 -6.18 -18.69
C GLU A 62 8.93 -5.67 -19.38
N GLN A 63 7.79 -6.31 -19.10
CA GLN A 63 6.50 -5.86 -19.63
C GLN A 63 6.10 -4.50 -19.05
N VAL A 64 6.29 -4.28 -17.74
CA VAL A 64 6.00 -2.97 -17.13
C VAL A 64 6.91 -1.89 -17.71
N THR A 65 8.19 -2.20 -17.93
CA THR A 65 9.13 -1.29 -18.61
C THR A 65 8.65 -0.89 -20.00
N ALA A 66 8.16 -1.86 -20.79
CA ALA A 66 7.61 -1.58 -22.11
C ALA A 66 6.31 -0.74 -22.04
N LEU A 67 5.44 -1.02 -21.07
CA LEU A 67 4.22 -0.25 -20.81
C LEU A 67 4.53 1.21 -20.44
N THR A 68 5.43 1.44 -19.48
CA THR A 68 5.79 2.80 -19.06
C THR A 68 6.54 3.57 -20.14
N ALA A 69 7.32 2.88 -21.00
CA ALA A 69 7.91 3.50 -22.18
C ALA A 69 6.86 3.98 -23.18
N GLN A 70 5.80 3.20 -23.45
CA GLN A 70 4.68 3.63 -24.31
C GLN A 70 3.98 4.87 -23.75
N LEU A 71 3.75 4.91 -22.44
CA LEU A 71 3.11 6.06 -21.78
C LEU A 71 4.01 7.30 -21.82
N ARG A 72 5.31 7.16 -21.58
CA ARG A 72 6.27 8.28 -21.62
C ARG A 72 6.53 8.82 -23.02
N ALA A 73 6.33 8.01 -24.05
CA ALA A 73 6.37 8.49 -25.44
C ALA A 73 5.31 9.58 -25.72
N GLU A 74 4.19 9.55 -24.99
CA GLU A 74 3.17 10.62 -25.06
C GLU A 74 3.48 11.79 -24.12
N ARG A 75 4.09 11.51 -22.96
CA ARG A 75 4.41 12.50 -21.95
C ARG A 75 5.63 12.10 -21.12
N ASP A 76 6.77 12.74 -21.35
CA ASP A 76 8.05 12.37 -20.74
C ASP A 76 8.07 12.54 -19.21
N ASP A 77 7.44 13.59 -18.68
CA ASP A 77 7.36 13.91 -17.24
C ASP A 77 6.23 13.18 -16.51
N LEU A 78 5.57 12.17 -17.12
CA LEU A 78 4.45 11.44 -16.53
C LEU A 78 4.80 10.85 -15.15
N LEU A 79 3.90 11.05 -14.18
CA LEU A 79 3.88 10.32 -12.91
C LEU A 79 3.22 8.96 -13.10
N VAL A 80 4.01 7.90 -13.06
CA VAL A 80 3.53 6.53 -13.02
C VAL A 80 3.58 6.07 -11.57
N ALA A 81 2.40 5.89 -10.99
CA ALA A 81 2.23 5.50 -9.61
C ALA A 81 1.97 4.01 -9.43
N ILE A 82 2.30 3.48 -8.26
CA ILE A 82 1.99 2.11 -7.86
C ILE A 82 1.81 2.03 -6.34
N ASP A 83 1.18 0.95 -5.87
CA ASP A 83 1.03 0.64 -4.44
C ASP A 83 1.99 -0.49 -4.01
N GLU A 84 3.28 -0.20 -3.87
CA GLU A 84 4.30 -1.19 -3.55
C GLU A 84 4.85 -0.99 -2.13
N GLU A 85 4.13 -1.48 -1.11
CA GLU A 85 4.58 -1.44 0.29
C GLU A 85 5.54 -2.60 0.64
N SER A 86 5.83 -3.49 -0.32
CA SER A 86 6.40 -4.82 -0.12
C SER A 86 5.54 -5.75 0.75
N GLY A 87 6.08 -6.89 1.17
CA GLY A 87 5.37 -7.82 2.03
C GLY A 87 4.08 -8.35 1.39
N ASP A 88 2.95 -8.05 2.03
CA ASP A 88 1.64 -8.48 1.56
C ASP A 88 1.03 -7.53 0.52
N VAL A 89 1.46 -6.26 0.48
CA VAL A 89 0.98 -5.27 -0.49
C VAL A 89 2.07 -5.08 -1.54
N THR A 90 2.08 -5.96 -2.52
CA THR A 90 3.04 -5.94 -3.64
C THR A 90 2.32 -6.04 -4.98
N ARG A 91 2.75 -5.23 -5.95
CA ARG A 91 2.22 -5.22 -7.31
C ARG A 91 3.26 -5.76 -8.29
N LEU A 92 4.53 -5.40 -8.16
CA LEU A 92 5.62 -5.93 -8.98
C LEU A 92 5.75 -7.46 -8.81
N ASP A 93 5.61 -7.96 -7.59
CA ASP A 93 5.70 -9.38 -7.27
C ASP A 93 4.32 -10.04 -7.07
N VAL A 94 3.23 -9.43 -7.57
CA VAL A 94 1.85 -9.91 -7.29
C VAL A 94 1.64 -11.39 -7.66
N ARG A 95 2.36 -11.91 -8.66
CA ARG A 95 2.23 -13.31 -9.13
C ARG A 95 3.08 -14.31 -8.35
N THR A 96 4.12 -13.85 -7.65
CA THR A 96 5.13 -14.71 -7.03
C THR A 96 5.25 -14.53 -5.52
N GLY A 97 4.74 -13.42 -4.98
CA GLY A 97 4.91 -13.03 -3.59
C GLY A 97 6.18 -12.19 -3.39
N SER A 98 6.09 -11.17 -2.52
CA SER A 98 7.10 -10.13 -2.41
C SER A 98 8.50 -10.67 -2.13
N SER A 99 9.46 -10.13 -2.87
CA SER A 99 10.90 -10.38 -2.69
C SER A 99 11.49 -9.64 -1.50
N PHE A 100 10.70 -8.81 -0.81
CA PHE A 100 11.11 -8.08 0.39
C PHE A 100 10.10 -8.29 1.53
N PRO A 101 10.54 -8.34 2.79
CA PRO A 101 9.64 -8.43 3.92
C PRO A 101 8.87 -7.12 4.07
N GLY A 102 7.62 -7.22 4.55
CA GLY A 102 6.78 -6.04 4.81
C GLY A 102 7.22 -5.25 6.04
N ASN A 103 6.51 -4.13 6.27
CA ASN A 103 6.84 -3.16 7.30
C ASN A 103 6.93 -3.78 8.70
N HIS A 104 6.02 -4.68 9.09
CA HIS A 104 6.04 -5.25 10.44
C HIS A 104 7.26 -6.13 10.70
N ALA A 105 7.71 -6.90 9.71
CA ALA A 105 8.95 -7.65 9.80
C ALA A 105 10.18 -6.73 9.91
N LEU A 106 10.20 -5.61 9.18
CA LEU A 106 11.27 -4.62 9.32
C LEU A 106 11.27 -3.94 10.69
N GLY A 107 10.09 -3.62 11.22
CA GLY A 107 9.93 -3.06 12.57
C GLY A 107 10.26 -4.06 13.68
N ALA A 108 10.03 -5.37 13.46
CA ALA A 108 10.45 -6.42 14.39
C ALA A 108 11.98 -6.56 14.47
N VAL A 109 12.70 -6.27 13.37
CA VAL A 109 14.18 -6.20 13.38
C VAL A 109 14.68 -4.93 14.07
N ASP A 110 13.92 -3.83 13.99
CA ASP A 110 14.25 -2.51 14.55
C ASP A 110 15.61 -1.97 14.10
N ASP A 111 15.90 -2.12 12.81
CA ASP A 111 17.11 -1.59 12.16
C ASP A 111 16.73 -0.62 11.02
N PRO A 112 16.72 0.70 11.28
CA PRO A 112 16.44 1.71 10.25
C PRO A 112 17.45 1.68 9.09
N GLY A 113 18.67 1.21 9.30
CA GLY A 113 19.65 0.99 8.23
C GLY A 113 19.18 -0.07 7.25
N LEU A 114 18.70 -1.21 7.78
CA LEU A 114 18.11 -2.28 6.99
C LEU A 114 16.85 -1.83 6.25
N THR A 115 15.95 -1.09 6.92
CA THR A 115 14.74 -0.54 6.27
C THR A 115 15.09 0.37 5.11
N ARG A 116 16.08 1.25 5.27
CA ARG A 116 16.55 2.13 4.19
C ARG A 116 17.16 1.34 3.03
N ALA A 117 17.88 0.25 3.31
CA ALA A 117 18.46 -0.60 2.27
C ALA A 117 17.38 -1.36 1.48
N VAL A 118 16.39 -1.93 2.19
CA VAL A 118 15.25 -2.60 1.57
C VAL A 118 14.43 -1.64 0.71
N SER A 119 14.07 -0.46 1.23
CA SER A 119 13.27 0.50 0.45
C SER A 119 14.05 1.10 -0.73
N ARG A 120 15.38 1.21 -0.63
CA ARG A 120 16.25 1.58 -1.76
C ARG A 120 16.25 0.52 -2.86
N GLU A 121 16.42 -0.75 -2.53
CA GLU A 121 16.42 -1.81 -3.55
C GLU A 121 15.03 -1.95 -4.20
N LEU A 122 13.96 -1.79 -3.42
CA LEU A 122 12.59 -1.69 -3.95
C LEU A 122 12.44 -0.52 -4.92
N GLY A 123 12.88 0.68 -4.51
CA GLY A 123 12.89 1.88 -5.33
C GLY A 123 13.70 1.73 -6.61
N ARG A 124 14.80 0.96 -6.58
CA ARG A 124 15.62 0.67 -7.76
C ARG A 124 14.85 -0.19 -8.77
N ARG A 125 14.14 -1.23 -8.32
CA ARG A 125 13.28 -2.08 -9.17
C ARG A 125 12.14 -1.27 -9.80
N LEU A 126 11.48 -0.42 -9.00
CA LEU A 126 10.43 0.48 -9.45
C LEU A 126 10.94 1.45 -10.53
N ALA A 127 12.04 2.14 -10.26
CA ALA A 127 12.65 3.09 -11.19
C ALA A 127 13.07 2.41 -12.52
N ALA A 128 13.62 1.19 -12.44
CA ALA A 128 13.97 0.40 -13.63
C ALA A 128 12.75 0.09 -14.51
N CYS A 129 11.58 -0.13 -13.89
CA CYS A 129 10.31 -0.32 -14.59
C CYS A 129 9.66 0.99 -15.07
N GLY A 130 10.29 2.15 -14.85
CA GLY A 130 9.75 3.47 -15.20
C GLY A 130 8.68 4.01 -14.24
N VAL A 131 8.44 3.33 -13.12
CA VAL A 131 7.62 3.81 -12.00
C VAL A 131 8.41 4.84 -11.21
N ASN A 132 7.81 5.99 -10.92
CA ASN A 132 8.48 7.12 -10.28
C ASN A 132 7.66 7.74 -9.14
N PHE A 133 6.52 7.17 -8.81
CA PHE A 133 5.70 7.55 -7.66
C PHE A 133 5.21 6.27 -6.97
N ASP A 134 5.44 6.14 -5.67
CA ASP A 134 5.03 4.94 -4.94
C ASP A 134 4.22 5.31 -3.71
N TRP A 135 3.09 4.63 -3.53
CA TRP A 135 2.16 4.85 -2.43
C TRP A 135 2.61 4.15 -1.14
N ALA A 136 3.87 4.36 -0.78
CA ALA A 136 4.52 3.79 0.40
C ALA A 136 5.48 4.80 1.06
N PRO A 137 5.73 4.68 2.37
CA PRO A 137 5.27 3.62 3.28
C PRO A 137 3.95 3.94 3.99
N SER A 138 3.33 2.92 4.60
CA SER A 138 2.39 3.16 5.70
C SER A 138 3.16 3.65 6.94
N ALA A 139 2.69 4.75 7.50
CA ALA A 139 3.11 5.39 8.73
C ALA A 139 2.04 5.24 9.83
N ASP A 140 1.07 4.37 9.61
CA ASP A 140 0.02 4.08 10.58
C ASP A 140 0.62 3.35 11.79
N VAL A 141 0.30 3.79 13.00
CA VAL A 141 0.69 3.08 14.24
C VAL A 141 -0.37 2.04 14.55
N ASN A 142 -0.04 0.75 14.40
CA ASN A 142 -1.01 -0.34 14.62
C ASN A 142 -1.25 -0.59 16.12
N ALA A 143 -1.88 0.38 16.78
CA ALA A 143 -2.20 0.38 18.19
C ALA A 143 -3.30 -0.64 18.53
N ASN A 144 -4.19 -0.93 17.58
CA ASN A 144 -5.19 -1.98 17.71
C ASN A 144 -4.70 -3.28 17.04
N PRO A 145 -4.43 -4.36 17.81
CA PRO A 145 -3.99 -5.63 17.24
C PRO A 145 -5.07 -6.32 16.38
N ASP A 146 -6.34 -5.94 16.54
CA ASP A 146 -7.47 -6.47 15.76
C ASP A 146 -7.75 -5.67 14.48
N ASN A 147 -6.93 -4.66 14.18
CA ASN A 147 -7.07 -3.83 12.99
C ASN A 147 -7.08 -4.70 11.72
N PRO A 148 -8.19 -4.71 10.96
CA PRO A 148 -8.33 -5.60 9.80
C PRO A 148 -7.55 -5.15 8.57
N VAL A 149 -7.14 -3.87 8.52
CA VAL A 149 -6.66 -3.23 7.30
C VAL A 149 -5.16 -2.98 7.33
N ILE A 150 -4.63 -2.48 8.46
CA ILE A 150 -3.21 -2.11 8.60
C ILE A 150 -2.40 -3.34 9.00
N GLY A 151 -2.54 -3.81 10.23
CA GLY A 151 -1.84 -5.00 10.73
C GLY A 151 -0.35 -5.01 10.38
N VAL A 152 0.08 -6.01 9.61
CA VAL A 152 1.49 -6.18 9.20
C VAL A 152 2.01 -5.10 8.22
N ARG A 153 1.14 -4.23 7.71
CA ARG A 153 1.51 -3.05 6.89
C ARG A 153 2.08 -1.91 7.74
N SER A 154 1.88 -1.92 9.05
CA SER A 154 2.56 -1.00 9.96
C SER A 154 3.93 -1.56 10.37
N PHE A 155 4.89 -0.68 10.63
CA PHE A 155 6.13 -1.08 11.29
C PHE A 155 5.90 -1.57 12.74
N GLY A 156 4.79 -1.20 13.39
CA GLY A 156 4.43 -1.74 14.71
C GLY A 156 3.45 -0.86 15.48
N ALA A 157 3.36 -1.11 16.79
CA ALA A 157 2.39 -0.44 17.67
C ALA A 157 2.96 0.78 18.43
N SER A 158 4.25 1.07 18.29
CA SER A 158 4.92 2.19 18.97
C SER A 158 5.13 3.39 18.04
N PRO A 159 4.71 4.61 18.40
CA PRO A 159 4.91 5.80 17.57
C PRO A 159 6.37 6.06 17.20
N ASP A 160 7.30 5.91 18.15
CA ASP A 160 8.72 6.14 17.91
C ASP A 160 9.33 5.10 16.98
N LEU A 161 8.85 3.84 17.04
CA LEU A 161 9.24 2.77 16.14
C LEU A 161 8.78 3.07 14.72
N VAL A 162 7.49 3.35 14.57
CA VAL A 162 6.93 3.66 13.26
C VAL A 162 7.60 4.90 12.67
N ALA A 163 7.82 5.95 13.46
CA ALA A 163 8.45 7.19 13.00
C ALA A 163 9.86 7.00 12.42
N ARG A 164 10.75 6.29 13.11
CA ARG A 164 12.13 6.08 12.62
C ARG A 164 12.18 5.19 11.38
N HIS A 165 11.31 4.20 11.28
CA HIS A 165 11.24 3.33 10.11
C HIS A 165 10.57 4.01 8.91
N THR A 166 9.52 4.81 9.13
CA THR A 166 8.90 5.65 8.10
C THR A 166 9.92 6.60 7.48
N ALA A 167 10.70 7.33 8.30
CA ALA A 167 11.77 8.19 7.80
C ALA A 167 12.82 7.42 6.99
N ALA A 168 13.30 6.29 7.51
CA ALA A 168 14.27 5.45 6.81
C ALA A 168 13.75 4.92 5.47
N TRP A 169 12.47 4.52 5.41
CA TRP A 169 11.85 4.07 4.17
C TRP A 169 11.79 5.19 3.15
N VAL A 170 11.29 6.37 3.55
CA VAL A 170 11.19 7.57 2.70
C VAL A 170 12.56 7.94 2.12
N GLU A 171 13.61 7.98 2.95
CA GLU A 171 14.97 8.29 2.51
C GLU A 171 15.49 7.25 1.49
N GLY A 172 15.31 5.96 1.76
CA GLY A 172 15.80 4.89 0.90
C GLY A 172 15.10 4.87 -0.45
N LEU A 173 13.76 4.94 -0.46
CA LEU A 173 12.95 4.96 -1.68
C LEU A 173 13.23 6.20 -2.53
N GLN A 174 13.28 7.39 -1.93
CA GLN A 174 13.51 8.64 -2.67
C GLN A 174 14.94 8.77 -3.19
N SER A 175 15.91 8.06 -2.60
CA SER A 175 17.29 8.05 -3.11
C SER A 175 17.42 7.45 -4.52
N THR A 176 16.43 6.68 -4.98
CA THR A 176 16.40 6.10 -6.34
C THR A 176 15.61 6.94 -7.35
N GLY A 177 15.15 8.13 -6.95
CA GLY A 177 14.32 9.01 -7.78
C GLY A 177 12.83 8.67 -7.80
N VAL A 178 12.38 7.71 -6.97
CA VAL A 178 10.95 7.38 -6.79
C VAL A 178 10.37 8.23 -5.66
N ALA A 179 9.31 8.99 -5.94
CA ALA A 179 8.64 9.78 -4.91
C ALA A 179 7.93 8.88 -3.89
N ALA A 180 8.24 9.05 -2.60
CA ALA A 180 7.52 8.37 -1.52
C ALA A 180 6.20 9.08 -1.22
N CYS A 181 5.19 8.31 -0.82
CA CYS A 181 3.89 8.80 -0.39
C CYS A 181 3.53 8.16 0.96
N THR A 182 3.68 8.95 2.01
CA THR A 182 3.43 8.49 3.37
C THR A 182 1.92 8.41 3.63
N LYS A 183 1.42 7.29 4.19
CA LYS A 183 -0.02 7.04 4.35
C LYS A 183 -0.39 6.34 5.68
N HIS A 184 -1.62 6.40 6.17
CA HIS A 184 -2.76 7.15 5.65
C HIS A 184 -3.11 8.25 6.65
N PHE A 185 -2.86 9.51 6.29
CA PHE A 185 -2.98 10.64 7.18
C PHE A 185 -4.44 10.89 7.63
N PRO A 186 -4.70 11.15 8.93
CA PRO A 186 -3.74 11.38 10.01
C PRO A 186 -3.31 10.11 10.77
N GLY A 187 -3.77 8.92 10.40
CA GLY A 187 -3.41 7.64 11.01
C GLY A 187 -4.59 6.66 11.07
N HIS A 188 -4.46 5.50 10.43
CA HIS A 188 -5.51 4.48 10.27
C HIS A 188 -5.25 3.23 11.13
N GLY A 189 -4.35 3.33 12.11
CA GLY A 189 -3.85 2.18 12.87
C GLY A 189 -4.70 1.76 14.07
N ASP A 190 -5.62 2.60 14.54
CA ASP A 190 -6.51 2.34 15.70
C ASP A 190 -7.99 2.18 15.30
N THR A 191 -8.25 1.35 14.28
CA THR A 191 -9.62 1.00 13.87
C THR A 191 -9.87 -0.50 13.97
N ASN A 192 -11.12 -0.89 14.20
CA ASN A 192 -11.62 -2.26 14.04
C ASN A 192 -12.61 -2.40 12.85
N VAL A 193 -12.87 -1.31 12.12
CA VAL A 193 -13.72 -1.27 10.93
C VAL A 193 -12.86 -1.04 9.69
N ASP A 194 -13.14 -1.80 8.63
CA ASP A 194 -12.50 -1.62 7.33
C ASP A 194 -13.17 -0.50 6.52
N SER A 195 -12.37 0.49 6.06
CA SER A 195 -12.80 1.60 5.21
C SER A 195 -13.37 1.17 3.86
N HIS A 196 -13.09 -0.05 3.41
CA HIS A 196 -13.69 -0.61 2.20
C HIS A 196 -15.18 -0.94 2.37
N HIS A 197 -15.68 -1.07 3.61
CA HIS A 197 -17.05 -1.49 3.92
C HIS A 197 -17.91 -0.41 4.58
N ALA A 198 -17.34 0.40 5.46
CA ALA A 198 -17.99 1.53 6.13
C ALA A 198 -16.96 2.61 6.47
N VAL A 199 -17.38 3.82 6.83
CA VAL A 199 -16.44 4.87 7.27
C VAL A 199 -15.88 4.50 8.65
N PRO A 200 -14.58 4.16 8.78
CA PRO A 200 -13.99 3.86 10.07
C PRO A 200 -13.87 5.14 10.89
N ARG A 201 -13.90 4.99 12.21
CA ARG A 201 -13.87 6.11 13.13
C ARG A 201 -12.77 5.88 14.16
N ILE A 202 -11.90 6.87 14.34
CA ILE A 202 -10.85 6.87 15.36
C ILE A 202 -11.36 7.68 16.55
N ASP A 203 -11.84 6.98 17.58
CA ASP A 203 -12.48 7.54 18.78
C ASP A 203 -11.49 7.76 19.94
N VAL A 204 -10.46 8.57 19.69
CA VAL A 204 -9.52 9.00 20.73
C VAL A 204 -9.56 10.52 20.90
N ASP A 205 -9.09 11.00 22.05
CA ASP A 205 -8.93 12.44 22.29
C ASP A 205 -7.78 13.04 21.46
N ALA A 206 -7.75 14.37 21.38
CA ALA A 206 -6.76 15.09 20.58
C ALA A 206 -5.32 14.87 21.10
N ASP A 207 -5.12 14.80 22.42
CA ASP A 207 -3.78 14.62 23.00
C ASP A 207 -3.20 13.25 22.59
N THR A 208 -4.02 12.20 22.66
CA THR A 208 -3.68 10.85 22.20
C THR A 208 -3.35 10.87 20.71
N LEU A 209 -4.20 11.50 19.89
CA LEU A 209 -3.97 11.61 18.45
C LEU A 209 -2.63 12.28 18.11
N TYR A 210 -2.32 13.38 18.80
CA TYR A 210 -1.07 14.11 18.56
C TYR A 210 0.16 13.34 19.04
N ALA A 211 0.03 12.58 20.13
CA ALA A 211 1.12 11.83 20.73
C ALA A 211 1.37 10.47 20.06
N ARG A 212 0.36 9.87 19.42
CA ARG A 212 0.43 8.51 18.89
C ARG A 212 0.39 8.46 17.36
N GLU A 213 -0.59 9.10 16.73
CA GLU A 213 -0.80 9.02 15.28
C GLU A 213 0.12 9.96 14.47
N LEU A 214 0.35 11.19 14.96
CA LEU A 214 1.10 12.20 14.20
C LEU A 214 2.64 12.07 14.19
N PRO A 215 3.33 11.48 15.18
CA PRO A 215 4.80 11.44 15.17
C PRO A 215 5.40 10.81 13.91
N PRO A 216 4.89 9.69 13.36
CA PRO A 216 5.39 9.15 12.11
C PRO A 216 5.25 10.08 10.91
N PHE A 217 4.16 10.84 10.80
CA PHE A 217 4.00 11.83 9.74
C PHE A 217 4.95 13.02 9.91
N ARG A 218 5.21 13.46 11.16
CA ARG A 218 6.24 14.48 11.43
C ARG A 218 7.62 14.01 10.99
N ALA A 219 7.97 12.75 11.29
CA ALA A 219 9.23 12.15 10.85
C ALA A 219 9.31 12.03 9.32
N ALA A 220 8.23 11.65 8.65
CA ALA A 220 8.17 11.60 7.19
C ALA A 220 8.36 12.98 6.53
N ILE A 221 7.72 14.01 7.09
CA ILE A 221 7.87 15.40 6.62
C ILE A 221 9.32 15.87 6.81
N ALA A 222 9.92 15.58 7.97
CA ALA A 222 11.31 15.90 8.25
C ALA A 222 12.29 15.15 7.32
N ALA A 223 11.98 13.91 6.95
CA ALA A 223 12.72 13.12 5.96
C ALA A 223 12.47 13.58 4.51
N GLY A 224 11.56 14.54 4.30
CA GLY A 224 11.27 15.12 2.99
C GLY A 224 10.39 14.24 2.10
N THR A 225 9.41 13.53 2.66
CA THR A 225 8.40 12.80 1.88
C THR A 225 7.79 13.70 0.81
N ARG A 226 7.72 13.22 -0.43
CA ARG A 226 7.21 14.02 -1.57
C ARG A 226 5.70 14.08 -1.63
N ALA A 227 5.03 13.04 -1.15
CA ALA A 227 3.58 12.97 -1.05
C ALA A 227 3.13 12.50 0.34
N VAL A 228 1.89 12.85 0.70
CA VAL A 228 1.15 12.29 1.84
C VAL A 228 -0.24 11.91 1.34
N MET A 229 -0.66 10.68 1.63
CA MET A 229 -2.00 10.19 1.27
C MET A 229 -2.96 10.34 2.45
N SER A 230 -4.16 10.87 2.21
CA SER A 230 -5.21 11.02 3.24
C SER A 230 -6.03 9.75 3.43
N ALA A 231 -6.51 9.49 4.63
CA ALA A 231 -7.39 8.37 4.95
C ALA A 231 -8.89 8.74 4.89
N HIS A 232 -9.72 7.80 4.44
CA HIS A 232 -11.19 7.92 4.49
C HIS A 232 -11.77 7.54 5.86
N ILE A 233 -11.24 8.13 6.93
CA ILE A 233 -11.61 7.86 8.32
C ILE A 233 -12.18 9.12 8.99
N LEU A 234 -13.20 8.96 9.83
CA LEU A 234 -13.68 10.02 10.72
C LEU A 234 -12.78 10.13 11.93
N VAL A 235 -12.35 11.35 12.23
CA VAL A 235 -11.47 11.66 13.37
C VAL A 235 -12.13 12.76 14.19
N PRO A 236 -13.08 12.43 15.08
CA PRO A 236 -14.01 13.36 15.71
C PRO A 236 -13.35 14.41 16.63
N ALA A 237 -12.14 14.11 17.11
CA ALA A 237 -11.31 15.06 17.84
C ALA A 237 -10.77 16.19 16.94
N LEU A 238 -10.70 15.97 15.62
CA LEU A 238 -10.31 16.97 14.62
C LEU A 238 -11.54 17.49 13.86
N ASP A 239 -12.34 16.60 13.29
CA ASP A 239 -13.53 16.91 12.50
C ASP A 239 -14.60 15.83 12.72
N ARG A 240 -15.77 16.24 13.20
CA ARG A 240 -16.87 15.33 13.55
C ARG A 240 -17.72 14.92 12.37
N ASP A 241 -17.70 15.73 11.30
CA ASP A 241 -18.68 15.66 10.23
C ASP A 241 -18.08 15.12 8.93
N ARG A 242 -16.75 15.22 8.76
CA ARG A 242 -16.08 14.85 7.52
C ARG A 242 -14.92 13.88 7.75
N PRO A 243 -14.78 12.84 6.91
CA PRO A 243 -13.59 12.00 6.95
C PRO A 243 -12.34 12.80 6.56
N GLY A 244 -11.16 12.32 6.95
CA GLY A 244 -9.87 12.96 6.73
C GLY A 244 -9.67 13.51 5.32
N THR A 245 -9.97 12.70 4.30
CA THR A 245 -9.90 13.08 2.87
C THR A 245 -10.78 14.28 2.49
N LEU A 246 -11.88 14.54 3.19
CA LEU A 246 -12.82 15.62 2.87
C LEU A 246 -12.77 16.76 3.91
N SER A 247 -11.87 16.70 4.89
CA SER A 247 -11.81 17.66 5.98
C SER A 247 -10.75 18.74 5.74
N ARG A 248 -11.21 20.00 5.61
CA ARG A 248 -10.31 21.17 5.57
C ARG A 248 -9.49 21.31 6.85
N ARG A 249 -10.09 20.98 8.00
CA ARG A 249 -9.41 21.01 9.31
C ARG A 249 -8.21 20.06 9.33
N ILE A 250 -8.32 18.90 8.68
CA ILE A 250 -7.27 17.87 8.64
C ILE A 250 -6.24 18.16 7.53
N LEU A 251 -6.67 18.35 6.27
CA LEU A 251 -5.73 18.50 5.15
C LEU A 251 -5.08 19.88 5.07
N THR A 252 -5.86 20.94 5.32
CA THR A 252 -5.36 22.32 5.20
C THR A 252 -4.85 22.83 6.54
N GLU A 253 -5.65 22.82 7.59
CA GLU A 253 -5.24 23.47 8.84
C GLU A 253 -4.18 22.65 9.58
N LEU A 254 -4.39 21.34 9.76
CA LEU A 254 -3.42 20.48 10.43
C LEU A 254 -2.21 20.15 9.54
N LEU A 255 -2.40 19.49 8.39
CA LEU A 255 -1.27 19.02 7.58
C LEU A 255 -0.47 20.15 6.91
N ARG A 256 -1.14 21.03 6.15
CA ARG A 256 -0.49 22.15 5.46
C ARG A 256 -0.08 23.27 6.44
N GLY A 257 -0.94 23.59 7.42
CA GLY A 257 -0.73 24.66 8.39
C GLY A 257 0.19 24.25 9.54
N GLU A 258 -0.35 23.50 10.51
CA GLU A 258 0.36 23.17 11.77
C GLU A 258 1.60 22.29 11.57
N LEU A 259 1.55 21.30 10.67
CA LEU A 259 2.70 20.45 10.34
C LEU A 259 3.60 21.04 9.25
N GLY A 260 3.17 22.13 8.59
CA GLY A 260 3.95 22.86 7.60
C GLY A 260 4.25 22.08 6.31
N TYR A 261 3.54 20.99 6.03
CA TYR A 261 3.85 20.13 4.89
C TYR A 261 3.60 20.83 3.55
N GLN A 262 4.61 20.96 2.68
CA GLN A 262 4.48 21.67 1.39
C GLN A 262 4.42 20.75 0.15
N GLY A 263 4.56 19.44 0.31
CA GLY A 263 4.50 18.49 -0.80
C GLY A 263 3.08 18.22 -1.30
N LEU A 264 2.95 17.18 -2.13
CA LEU A 264 1.67 16.77 -2.70
C LEU A 264 0.79 16.09 -1.65
N ILE A 265 -0.48 16.48 -1.56
CA ILE A 265 -1.51 15.74 -0.81
C ILE A 265 -2.33 14.92 -1.81
N VAL A 266 -2.35 13.60 -1.68
CA VAL A 266 -3.14 12.71 -2.54
C VAL A 266 -4.24 12.05 -1.72
N THR A 267 -5.39 11.80 -2.33
CA THR A 267 -6.44 11.03 -1.65
C THR A 267 -6.10 9.53 -1.64
N ASP A 268 -6.60 8.78 -0.66
CA ASP A 268 -6.80 7.33 -0.85
C ASP A 268 -7.85 7.08 -1.95
N GLY A 269 -8.03 5.83 -2.38
CA GLY A 269 -8.90 5.47 -3.50
C GLY A 269 -10.33 6.00 -3.35
N MET A 270 -10.73 6.96 -4.18
CA MET A 270 -12.02 7.66 -4.03
C MET A 270 -13.25 6.79 -4.30
N GLU A 271 -13.03 5.63 -4.92
CA GLU A 271 -14.05 4.62 -5.22
C GLU A 271 -14.46 3.83 -3.97
N MET A 272 -13.65 3.87 -2.91
CA MET A 272 -13.92 3.19 -1.66
C MET A 272 -15.26 3.66 -1.08
N ARG A 273 -16.02 2.71 -0.54
CA ARG A 273 -17.41 2.89 -0.11
C ARG A 273 -17.58 4.00 0.93
N ALA A 274 -16.56 4.23 1.77
CA ALA A 274 -16.53 5.33 2.73
C ALA A 274 -16.82 6.70 2.07
N ILE A 275 -16.34 6.91 0.85
CA ILE A 275 -16.58 8.13 0.07
C ILE A 275 -17.70 7.92 -0.95
N SER A 276 -17.53 6.97 -1.87
CA SER A 276 -18.44 6.79 -3.01
C SER A 276 -19.87 6.47 -2.59
N GLY A 277 -20.05 5.70 -1.53
CA GLY A 277 -21.37 5.33 -1.00
C GLY A 277 -22.06 6.42 -0.18
N THR A 278 -21.31 7.39 0.35
CA THR A 278 -21.83 8.43 1.26
C THR A 278 -22.01 9.78 0.56
N TYR A 279 -21.03 10.18 -0.26
CA TYR A 279 -20.99 11.49 -0.91
C TYR A 279 -21.21 11.41 -2.42
N GLY A 280 -21.07 10.23 -3.02
CA GLY A 280 -20.93 10.08 -4.47
C GLY A 280 -19.51 10.40 -4.92
N LEU A 281 -19.08 9.78 -6.04
CA LEU A 281 -17.71 9.87 -6.49
C LEU A 281 -17.35 11.29 -7.00
N GLU A 282 -18.17 11.84 -7.89
CA GLU A 282 -17.97 13.15 -8.51
C GLU A 282 -17.96 14.26 -7.45
N HIS A 283 -18.94 14.24 -6.55
CA HIS A 283 -19.04 15.24 -5.48
C HIS A 283 -17.92 15.06 -4.45
N GLY A 284 -17.57 13.82 -4.11
CA GLY A 284 -16.44 13.52 -3.22
C GLY A 284 -15.11 14.07 -3.73
N VAL A 285 -14.85 13.96 -5.04
CA VAL A 285 -13.64 14.51 -5.68
C VAL A 285 -13.58 16.04 -5.56
N VAL A 286 -14.69 16.73 -5.83
CA VAL A 286 -14.77 18.19 -5.66
C VAL A 286 -14.51 18.58 -4.19
N LEU A 287 -15.12 17.88 -3.24
CA LEU A 287 -14.93 18.12 -1.81
C LEU A 287 -13.48 17.87 -1.37
N ALA A 288 -12.81 16.84 -1.88
CA ALA A 288 -11.42 16.53 -1.54
C ALA A 288 -10.47 17.64 -2.01
N ILE A 289 -10.60 18.11 -3.26
CA ILE A 289 -9.80 19.24 -3.76
C ILE A 289 -10.08 20.51 -2.94
N ALA A 290 -11.36 20.80 -2.63
CA ALA A 290 -11.74 21.94 -1.80
C ALA A 290 -11.19 21.86 -0.36
N ALA A 291 -11.06 20.65 0.20
CA ALA A 291 -10.50 20.40 1.52
C ALA A 291 -8.98 20.59 1.59
N GLY A 292 -8.28 20.43 0.46
CA GLY A 292 -6.84 20.62 0.36
C GLY A 292 -6.07 19.49 -0.31
N ALA A 293 -6.74 18.45 -0.83
CA ALA A 293 -6.09 17.44 -1.67
C ALA A 293 -5.63 18.06 -3.00
N ASP A 294 -4.50 17.60 -3.51
CA ASP A 294 -3.87 18.07 -4.75
C ASP A 294 -4.00 17.05 -5.90
N ALA A 295 -4.05 15.76 -5.56
CA ALA A 295 -4.23 14.65 -6.49
C ALA A 295 -5.31 13.68 -6.01
N ILE A 296 -6.00 13.06 -6.97
CA ILE A 296 -7.13 12.17 -6.75
C ILE A 296 -6.76 10.75 -7.21
N CYS A 297 -6.64 9.83 -6.25
CA CYS A 297 -6.46 8.42 -6.54
C CYS A 297 -7.79 7.79 -6.97
N VAL A 298 -7.84 7.25 -8.19
CA VAL A 298 -9.01 6.55 -8.77
C VAL A 298 -8.53 5.41 -9.67
N GLY A 299 -9.37 4.42 -9.94
CA GLY A 299 -9.04 3.30 -10.81
C GLY A 299 -8.55 2.05 -10.11
N GLY A 300 -8.81 1.88 -8.81
CA GLY A 300 -8.73 0.57 -8.17
C GLY A 300 -9.79 -0.38 -8.72
N GLY A 301 -11.00 0.14 -8.99
CA GLY A 301 -12.10 -0.57 -9.65
C GLY A 301 -12.68 0.12 -10.89
N LEU A 302 -12.89 1.44 -10.88
CA LEU A 302 -13.45 2.23 -11.99
C LEU A 302 -12.32 2.86 -12.81
N CYS A 303 -11.90 2.16 -13.86
CA CYS A 303 -10.67 2.48 -14.59
C CYS A 303 -10.88 2.71 -16.10
N ASP A 304 -12.09 3.12 -16.50
CA ASP A 304 -12.43 3.44 -17.88
C ASP A 304 -12.35 4.95 -18.19
N GLU A 305 -12.28 5.30 -19.48
CA GLU A 305 -12.21 6.69 -19.95
C GLU A 305 -13.43 7.52 -19.50
N GLY A 306 -14.63 6.93 -19.48
CA GLY A 306 -15.85 7.63 -19.09
C GLY A 306 -15.80 8.11 -17.65
N THR A 307 -15.30 7.26 -16.73
CA THR A 307 -15.06 7.66 -15.34
C THR A 307 -14.14 8.89 -15.26
N VAL A 308 -13.02 8.89 -15.97
CA VAL A 308 -12.07 10.03 -15.97
C VAL A 308 -12.71 11.31 -16.50
N LEU A 309 -13.47 11.21 -17.60
CA LEU A 309 -14.16 12.36 -18.20
C LEU A 309 -15.24 12.93 -17.27
N ASN A 310 -16.01 12.07 -16.60
CA ASN A 310 -17.03 12.49 -15.65
C ASN A 310 -16.41 13.25 -14.46
N LEU A 311 -15.28 12.77 -13.92
CA LEU A 311 -14.59 13.46 -12.82
C LEU A 311 -13.99 14.80 -13.26
N ARG A 312 -13.38 14.84 -14.44
CA ARG A 312 -12.93 16.11 -15.05
C ARG A 312 -14.09 17.09 -15.16
N ASP A 313 -15.21 16.65 -15.72
CA ASP A 313 -16.36 17.52 -15.97
C ASP A 313 -17.02 18.00 -14.66
N ALA A 314 -17.03 17.15 -13.62
CA ALA A 314 -17.47 17.53 -12.28
C ALA A 314 -16.61 18.64 -11.67
N LEU A 315 -15.28 18.55 -11.78
CA LEU A 315 -14.36 19.59 -11.32
C LEU A 315 -14.56 20.90 -12.09
N VAL A 316 -14.66 20.83 -13.43
CA VAL A 316 -14.92 21.98 -14.29
C VAL A 316 -16.25 22.66 -13.94
N ALA A 317 -17.32 21.87 -13.74
CA ALA A 317 -18.63 22.38 -13.37
C ALA A 317 -18.63 23.01 -11.97
N ALA A 318 -17.91 22.43 -11.01
CA ALA A 318 -17.75 22.99 -9.67
C ALA A 318 -17.04 24.35 -9.70
N VAL A 319 -16.01 24.50 -10.56
CA VAL A 319 -15.35 25.80 -10.75
C VAL A 319 -16.28 26.83 -11.39
N ARG A 320 -16.94 26.46 -12.48
CA ARG A 320 -17.86 27.37 -13.21
C ARG A 320 -19.05 27.82 -12.36
N SER A 321 -19.52 26.99 -11.44
CA SER A 321 -20.60 27.32 -10.52
C SER A 321 -20.14 28.09 -9.27
N GLY A 322 -18.84 28.21 -9.03
CA GLY A 322 -18.26 28.82 -7.83
C GLY A 322 -18.21 27.91 -6.60
N ALA A 323 -18.60 26.63 -6.73
CA ALA A 323 -18.50 25.65 -5.65
C ALA A 323 -17.05 25.26 -5.32
N LEU A 324 -16.14 25.39 -6.29
CA LEU A 324 -14.69 25.23 -6.13
C LEU A 324 -13.97 26.48 -6.66
N PRO A 325 -13.15 27.18 -5.87
CA PRO A 325 -12.34 28.28 -6.40
C PRO A 325 -11.40 27.80 -7.52
N GLU A 326 -11.34 28.51 -8.65
CA GLU A 326 -10.47 28.17 -9.77
C GLU A 326 -8.98 28.12 -9.36
N GLU A 327 -8.57 29.08 -8.55
CA GLU A 327 -7.21 29.15 -7.97
C GLU A 327 -6.85 27.91 -7.14
N ARG A 328 -7.83 27.27 -6.48
CA ARG A 328 -7.59 26.06 -5.70
C ARG A 328 -7.27 24.89 -6.62
N LEU A 329 -8.00 24.73 -7.72
CA LEU A 329 -7.73 23.68 -8.71
C LEU A 329 -6.39 23.92 -9.42
N ALA A 330 -6.09 25.17 -9.78
CA ALA A 330 -4.82 25.54 -10.40
C ALA A 330 -3.62 25.26 -9.47
N ASP A 331 -3.71 25.57 -8.16
CA ASP A 331 -2.67 25.23 -7.17
C ASP A 331 -2.47 23.71 -7.05
N ALA A 332 -3.55 22.94 -6.98
CA ALA A 332 -3.50 21.48 -6.94
C ALA A 332 -2.79 20.91 -8.18
N ALA A 333 -3.19 21.35 -9.37
CA ALA A 333 -2.59 20.93 -10.63
C ALA A 333 -1.10 21.34 -10.73
N ALA A 334 -0.74 22.53 -10.22
CA ALA A 334 0.65 22.98 -10.17
C ALA A 334 1.52 22.12 -9.24
N ARG A 335 0.98 21.63 -8.12
CA ARG A 335 1.69 20.71 -7.21
C ARG A 335 1.92 19.34 -7.84
N VAL A 336 0.93 18.81 -8.59
CA VAL A 336 1.12 17.57 -9.37
C VAL A 336 2.25 17.75 -10.39
N ARG A 337 2.23 18.84 -11.15
CA ARG A 337 3.28 19.15 -12.13
C ARG A 337 4.65 19.37 -11.47
N THR A 338 4.68 19.93 -10.26
CA THR A 338 5.93 20.10 -9.50
C THR A 338 6.52 18.75 -9.10
N LEU A 339 5.68 17.80 -8.67
CA LEU A 339 6.14 16.44 -8.39
C LEU A 339 6.64 15.73 -9.65
N ALA A 340 5.89 15.85 -10.77
CA ALA A 340 6.28 15.34 -12.07
C ALA A 340 7.69 15.83 -12.48
N ALA A 341 7.90 17.14 -12.44
CA ALA A 341 9.20 17.75 -12.73
C ALA A 341 10.31 17.28 -11.78
N TRP A 342 10.01 17.15 -10.48
CA TRP A 342 10.98 16.62 -9.51
C TRP A 342 11.40 15.18 -9.87
N THR A 343 10.46 14.29 -10.19
CA THR A 343 10.79 12.90 -10.54
C THR A 343 11.59 12.81 -11.84
N ALA A 344 11.29 13.66 -12.83
CA ALA A 344 12.03 13.72 -14.08
C ALA A 344 13.49 14.14 -13.86
N ALA A 345 13.72 15.16 -13.01
CA ALA A 345 15.07 15.59 -12.63
C ALA A 345 15.81 14.51 -11.82
N ALA A 346 15.14 13.93 -10.82
CA ALA A 346 15.74 12.92 -9.93
C ALA A 346 16.15 11.64 -10.67
N ARG A 347 15.55 11.34 -11.83
CA ARG A 347 15.91 10.20 -12.69
C ARG A 347 17.38 10.24 -13.13
N GLY A 348 17.94 11.42 -13.38
CA GLY A 348 19.34 11.59 -13.79
C GLY A 348 20.34 11.51 -12.63
N ASP A 349 19.87 11.83 -11.42
CA ASP A 349 20.68 11.96 -10.20
C ASP A 349 20.52 10.76 -9.25
N ALA A 350 19.76 9.74 -9.66
CA ALA A 350 19.48 8.56 -8.84
C ALA A 350 20.78 7.91 -8.32
N ASP A 351 20.74 7.49 -7.05
CA ASP A 351 21.84 6.81 -6.39
C ASP A 351 22.34 5.62 -7.22
N ARG A 352 23.65 5.55 -7.42
CA ARG A 352 24.34 4.50 -8.20
C ARG A 352 24.87 3.37 -7.31
N THR A 353 24.43 3.30 -6.06
CA THR A 353 24.70 2.17 -5.17
C THR A 353 24.38 0.86 -5.91
N PRO A 354 25.31 -0.13 -5.90
CA PRO A 354 25.07 -1.41 -6.55
C PRO A 354 23.80 -2.08 -6.04
N ALA A 355 23.11 -2.79 -6.94
CA ALA A 355 21.94 -3.58 -6.57
C ALA A 355 22.30 -4.63 -5.51
N ASP A 356 21.42 -4.81 -4.52
CA ASP A 356 21.54 -5.86 -3.51
C ASP A 356 20.29 -6.76 -3.56
N PRO A 357 20.24 -7.73 -4.48
CA PRO A 357 19.05 -8.57 -4.68
C PRO A 357 18.75 -9.48 -3.47
N GLU A 358 19.72 -9.69 -2.57
CA GLU A 358 19.58 -10.58 -1.42
C GLU A 358 19.08 -9.85 -0.16
N ILE A 359 19.04 -8.52 -0.16
CA ILE A 359 18.69 -7.72 1.03
C ILE A 359 17.33 -8.10 1.63
N GLY A 360 16.37 -8.47 0.77
CA GLY A 360 15.05 -8.93 1.21
C GLY A 360 15.10 -10.24 2.00
N LEU A 361 15.87 -11.22 1.53
CA LEU A 361 16.04 -12.49 2.24
C LEU A 361 16.89 -12.33 3.51
N VAL A 362 17.92 -11.48 3.48
CA VAL A 362 18.69 -11.09 4.67
C VAL A 362 17.78 -10.48 5.73
N ALA A 363 16.93 -9.54 5.34
CA ALA A 363 15.97 -8.91 6.25
C ALA A 363 14.95 -9.92 6.80
N ALA A 364 14.39 -10.78 5.96
CA ALA A 364 13.44 -11.80 6.38
C ALA A 364 14.04 -12.79 7.40
N ARG A 365 15.28 -13.25 7.18
CA ARG A 365 15.99 -14.12 8.13
C ARG A 365 16.23 -13.43 9.47
N ARG A 366 16.60 -12.15 9.45
CA ARG A 366 16.80 -11.35 10.68
C ARG A 366 15.50 -11.11 11.44
N ALA A 367 14.37 -11.04 10.74
CA ALA A 367 13.06 -10.79 11.34
C ALA A 367 12.47 -12.02 12.06
N LEU A 368 12.92 -13.24 11.74
CA LEU A 368 12.35 -14.44 12.33
C LEU A 368 12.48 -14.47 13.86
N ASN A 369 11.37 -14.74 14.53
CA ASN A 369 11.39 -15.10 15.94
C ASN A 369 11.04 -16.59 16.11
N VAL A 370 11.99 -17.34 16.66
CA VAL A 370 11.88 -18.80 16.80
C VAL A 370 11.79 -19.17 18.28
N THR A 371 10.63 -19.67 18.69
CA THR A 371 10.38 -20.17 20.05
C THR A 371 10.34 -21.69 20.04
N ARG A 372 11.03 -22.33 21.00
CA ARG A 372 11.14 -23.79 21.10
C ARG A 372 10.63 -24.28 22.45
N ALA A 373 9.85 -25.35 22.44
CA ALA A 373 9.50 -26.10 23.64
C ALA A 373 10.39 -27.35 23.71
N GLY A 374 11.48 -27.29 24.49
CA GLY A 374 12.46 -28.36 24.60
C GLY A 374 13.42 -28.46 23.41
N ALA A 375 14.05 -29.61 23.23
CA ALA A 375 14.94 -29.87 22.09
C ALA A 375 14.10 -30.24 20.85
N ALA A 376 13.56 -29.24 20.15
CA ALA A 376 12.91 -29.46 18.87
C ALA A 376 13.92 -30.04 17.88
N ALA A 377 13.70 -31.29 17.44
CA ALA A 377 14.59 -31.93 16.48
C ALA A 377 14.39 -31.34 15.07
N PRO A 378 15.48 -31.19 14.28
CA PRO A 378 15.41 -30.79 12.88
C PRO A 378 14.40 -31.61 12.08
N VAL A 379 13.69 -30.98 11.15
CA VAL A 379 12.75 -31.65 10.26
C VAL A 379 13.49 -32.12 9.01
N THR A 380 13.80 -33.42 8.93
CA THR A 380 14.58 -34.01 7.81
C THR A 380 13.76 -34.89 6.88
N ALA A 381 12.52 -35.23 7.26
CA ALA A 381 11.62 -36.08 6.48
C ALA A 381 10.48 -35.27 5.85
N PRO A 382 9.87 -35.75 4.75
CA PRO A 382 8.73 -35.08 4.11
C PRO A 382 7.58 -34.76 5.06
N VAL A 383 7.05 -33.55 4.97
CA VAL A 383 5.99 -33.04 5.86
C VAL A 383 4.65 -32.86 5.15
N TYR A 384 3.60 -32.66 5.96
CA TYR A 384 2.33 -32.12 5.50
C TYR A 384 2.19 -30.66 5.94
N THR A 385 2.17 -29.73 4.99
CA THR A 385 1.97 -28.29 5.26
C THR A 385 0.49 -27.96 5.24
N ALA A 386 -0.08 -27.62 6.40
CA ALA A 386 -1.47 -27.21 6.54
C ALA A 386 -1.56 -25.68 6.62
N ARG A 387 -2.06 -25.04 5.56
CA ARG A 387 -2.26 -23.59 5.54
C ARG A 387 -3.69 -23.23 5.95
N PHE A 388 -3.81 -22.43 7.00
CA PHE A 388 -5.07 -21.92 7.51
C PHE A 388 -5.37 -20.57 6.86
N ASN A 389 -6.38 -20.54 5.99
CA ASN A 389 -6.70 -19.37 5.16
C ASN A 389 -7.86 -18.58 5.78
N PRO A 390 -7.61 -17.41 6.38
CA PRO A 390 -8.68 -16.46 6.71
C PRO A 390 -9.21 -15.79 5.44
N ALA A 391 -10.34 -15.10 5.55
CA ALA A 391 -10.84 -14.26 4.47
C ALA A 391 -9.79 -13.19 4.10
N PRO A 392 -9.53 -12.94 2.79
CA PRO A 392 -8.52 -11.98 2.37
C PRO A 392 -8.92 -10.54 2.71
N ASN A 393 -7.92 -9.72 3.06
CA ASN A 393 -8.05 -8.26 3.17
C ASN A 393 -7.99 -7.65 1.76
N ILE A 394 -8.91 -6.74 1.44
CA ILE A 394 -9.00 -6.08 0.13
C ILE A 394 -7.71 -5.30 -0.21
N ALA A 395 -7.06 -4.67 0.77
CA ALA A 395 -5.81 -3.92 0.53
C ALA A 395 -4.66 -4.82 0.04
N VAL A 396 -4.63 -6.06 0.55
CA VAL A 396 -3.67 -7.10 0.16
C VAL A 396 -4.06 -7.72 -1.18
N GLY A 397 -5.35 -7.95 -1.40
CA GLY A 397 -5.89 -8.69 -2.54
C GLY A 397 -5.83 -10.22 -2.33
N ASP A 398 -6.30 -10.98 -3.32
CA ASP A 398 -6.38 -12.45 -3.29
C ASP A 398 -5.42 -13.15 -4.25
N GLN A 399 -4.62 -12.37 -5.00
CA GLN A 399 -3.80 -12.88 -6.11
C GLN A 399 -2.39 -13.30 -5.68
N THR A 400 -1.90 -12.79 -4.56
CA THR A 400 -0.51 -12.97 -4.12
C THR A 400 -0.35 -14.30 -3.39
N PRO A 401 0.47 -15.24 -3.90
CA PRO A 401 0.73 -16.49 -3.22
C PRO A 401 1.55 -16.26 -1.95
N TRP A 402 1.23 -17.02 -0.90
CA TRP A 402 1.93 -16.97 0.38
C TRP A 402 1.97 -18.33 1.06
N GLY A 403 2.85 -18.45 2.06
CA GLY A 403 3.08 -19.66 2.84
C GLY A 403 4.47 -20.26 2.64
N VAL A 404 4.73 -21.37 3.32
CA VAL A 404 6.03 -22.09 3.29
C VAL A 404 6.02 -23.34 2.41
N ALA A 405 4.86 -23.74 1.88
CA ALA A 405 4.67 -25.06 1.25
C ALA A 405 5.58 -25.28 0.04
N ALA A 406 5.71 -24.29 -0.86
CA ALA A 406 6.55 -24.40 -2.04
C ALA A 406 8.03 -24.60 -1.68
N GLU A 407 8.51 -23.86 -0.69
CA GLU A 407 9.90 -23.95 -0.25
C GLU A 407 10.17 -25.23 0.55
N LEU A 408 9.25 -25.64 1.43
CA LEU A 408 9.36 -26.93 2.11
C LEU A 408 9.34 -28.10 1.13
N GLN A 409 8.58 -28.02 0.03
CA GLN A 409 8.63 -29.04 -1.02
C GLN A 409 9.98 -29.08 -1.73
N ARG A 410 10.64 -27.93 -1.91
CA ARG A 410 11.98 -27.82 -2.49
C ARG A 410 13.05 -28.41 -1.55
N LEU A 411 12.96 -28.10 -0.25
CA LEU A 411 13.91 -28.54 0.78
C LEU A 411 13.71 -30.00 1.19
N LEU A 412 12.46 -30.46 1.23
CA LEU A 412 12.05 -31.81 1.65
C LEU A 412 11.16 -32.46 0.55
N PRO A 413 11.77 -32.98 -0.53
CA PRO A 413 11.03 -33.57 -1.65
C PRO A 413 10.06 -34.66 -1.21
N GLY A 414 8.81 -34.56 -1.67
CA GLY A 414 7.72 -35.47 -1.29
C GLY A 414 6.83 -34.94 -0.16
N SER A 415 7.10 -33.72 0.32
CA SER A 415 6.16 -32.96 1.14
C SER A 415 4.87 -32.67 0.36
N THR A 416 3.78 -32.47 1.09
CA THR A 416 2.48 -32.18 0.50
C THR A 416 1.82 -31.05 1.27
N SER A 417 0.81 -30.41 0.69
CA SER A 417 0.13 -29.30 1.36
C SER A 417 -1.37 -29.31 1.15
N GLY A 418 -2.09 -28.65 2.05
CA GLY A 418 -3.52 -28.40 1.96
C GLY A 418 -3.90 -27.02 2.48
N SER A 419 -5.06 -26.54 2.05
CA SER A 419 -5.66 -25.28 2.47
C SER A 419 -6.92 -25.56 3.27
N PHE A 420 -7.05 -24.97 4.44
CA PHE A 420 -8.14 -25.24 5.38
C PHE A 420 -8.77 -23.96 5.91
N THR A 421 -10.07 -23.99 6.16
CA THR A 421 -10.84 -22.89 6.74
C THR A 421 -11.99 -23.44 7.58
N GLY A 422 -12.40 -22.70 8.62
CA GLY A 422 -13.53 -23.01 9.49
C GLY A 422 -13.26 -24.02 10.62
N ASP A 423 -14.27 -24.23 11.46
CA ASP A 423 -14.15 -24.93 12.75
C ASP A 423 -13.69 -26.40 12.66
N GLY A 424 -13.92 -27.05 11.52
CA GLY A 424 -13.49 -28.44 11.27
C GLY A 424 -12.04 -28.60 10.80
N ALA A 425 -11.29 -27.50 10.66
CA ALA A 425 -9.98 -27.51 10.01
C ALA A 425 -8.96 -28.45 10.69
N GLY A 426 -8.91 -28.48 12.02
CA GLY A 426 -7.95 -29.33 12.75
C GLY A 426 -8.12 -30.83 12.45
N ALA A 427 -9.35 -31.34 12.48
CA ALA A 427 -9.65 -32.73 12.17
C ALA A 427 -9.37 -33.07 10.69
N ALA A 428 -9.73 -32.16 9.78
CA ALA A 428 -9.47 -32.33 8.35
C ALA A 428 -7.97 -32.39 8.04
N VAL A 429 -7.16 -31.58 8.72
CA VAL A 429 -5.69 -31.61 8.61
C VAL A 429 -5.13 -32.95 9.09
N LEU A 430 -5.57 -33.46 10.24
CA LEU A 430 -5.11 -34.76 10.75
C LEU A 430 -5.40 -35.90 9.77
N ALA A 431 -6.59 -35.90 9.18
CA ALA A 431 -6.97 -36.89 8.17
C ALA A 431 -6.09 -36.78 6.91
N ALA A 432 -5.83 -35.57 6.43
CA ALA A 432 -5.05 -35.35 5.22
C ALA A 432 -3.54 -35.60 5.40
N ALA A 433 -2.99 -35.28 6.58
CA ALA A 433 -1.57 -35.48 6.89
C ALA A 433 -1.21 -36.97 7.06
N GLY A 434 -2.17 -37.78 7.52
CA GLY A 434 -1.95 -39.19 7.83
C GLY A 434 -0.86 -39.37 8.91
N GLY A 435 0.23 -40.05 8.53
CA GLY A 435 1.39 -40.26 9.42
C GLY A 435 2.49 -39.20 9.31
N ARG A 436 2.36 -38.21 8.41
CA ARG A 436 3.41 -37.18 8.22
C ARG A 436 3.40 -36.17 9.36
N ARG A 437 4.59 -35.65 9.69
CA ARG A 437 4.73 -34.49 10.57
C ARG A 437 4.04 -33.27 9.96
N ILE A 438 3.39 -32.48 10.81
CA ILE A 438 2.56 -31.34 10.38
C ILE A 438 3.35 -30.03 10.54
N VAL A 439 3.31 -29.20 9.52
CA VAL A 439 3.67 -27.78 9.59
C VAL A 439 2.39 -26.97 9.43
N ALA A 440 1.88 -26.44 10.53
CA ALA A 440 0.69 -25.61 10.58
C ALA A 440 1.06 -24.15 10.28
N VAL A 441 0.56 -23.60 9.18
CA VAL A 441 0.81 -22.22 8.74
C VAL A 441 -0.42 -21.39 9.01
N VAL A 442 -0.33 -20.48 9.97
CA VAL A 442 -1.42 -19.60 10.39
C VAL A 442 -1.10 -18.14 10.05
N ARG A 443 -2.14 -17.31 10.06
CA ARG A 443 -2.04 -15.87 9.87
C ARG A 443 -3.02 -15.20 10.81
N ASP A 444 -2.51 -14.33 11.67
CA ASP A 444 -3.29 -13.58 12.65
C ASP A 444 -4.14 -14.50 13.55
N ALA A 445 -3.55 -15.57 14.08
CA ALA A 445 -4.30 -16.56 14.87
C ALA A 445 -5.04 -15.96 16.08
N HIS A 446 -4.61 -14.80 16.60
CA HIS A 446 -5.31 -14.07 17.65
C HIS A 446 -6.69 -13.54 17.23
N ARG A 447 -6.93 -13.33 15.93
CA ARG A 447 -8.20 -12.82 15.38
C ARG A 447 -9.18 -13.92 15.01
N HIS A 448 -8.75 -15.18 15.04
CA HIS A 448 -9.50 -16.31 14.49
C HIS A 448 -9.60 -17.47 15.47
N ASP A 449 -10.71 -17.53 16.21
CA ASP A 449 -11.02 -18.58 17.18
C ASP A 449 -10.92 -20.00 16.57
N TRP A 450 -11.38 -20.15 15.34
CA TRP A 450 -11.33 -21.42 14.62
C TRP A 450 -9.88 -21.89 14.33
N MET A 451 -8.94 -20.96 14.09
CA MET A 451 -7.53 -21.31 13.92
C MET A 451 -6.91 -21.77 15.24
N ARG A 452 -7.22 -21.07 16.35
CA ARG A 452 -6.74 -21.48 17.68
C ARG A 452 -7.28 -22.85 18.06
N SER A 453 -8.57 -23.10 17.82
CA SER A 453 -9.20 -24.40 18.06
C SER A 453 -8.60 -25.51 17.18
N ALA A 454 -8.27 -25.20 15.92
CA ALA A 454 -7.58 -26.13 15.05
C ALA A 454 -6.16 -26.45 15.54
N LEU A 455 -5.39 -25.44 15.95
CA LEU A 455 -4.06 -25.63 16.54
C LEU A 455 -4.13 -26.49 17.82
N ASP A 456 -5.10 -26.25 18.69
CA ASP A 456 -5.29 -27.06 19.91
C ASP A 456 -5.58 -28.53 19.58
N THR A 457 -6.43 -28.77 18.57
CA THR A 457 -6.71 -30.12 18.06
C THR A 457 -5.45 -30.79 17.51
N LEU A 458 -4.65 -30.07 16.71
CA LEU A 458 -3.42 -30.59 16.13
C LEU A 458 -2.38 -30.91 17.21
N LEU A 459 -2.15 -29.99 18.14
CA LEU A 459 -1.13 -30.13 19.18
C LEU A 459 -1.46 -31.21 20.20
N ALA A 460 -2.75 -31.43 20.49
CA ALA A 460 -3.18 -32.54 21.33
C ALA A 460 -2.90 -33.91 20.68
N ALA A 461 -3.08 -34.02 19.35
CA ALA A 461 -2.90 -35.28 18.61
C ALA A 461 -1.47 -35.51 18.08
N ARG A 462 -0.73 -34.44 17.83
CA ARG A 462 0.61 -34.38 17.23
C ARG A 462 1.43 -33.27 17.92
N PRO A 463 1.96 -33.52 19.14
CA PRO A 463 2.74 -32.52 19.88
C PRO A 463 4.01 -32.03 19.16
N ASP A 464 4.49 -32.78 18.17
CA ASP A 464 5.62 -32.44 17.30
C ASP A 464 5.28 -31.48 16.15
N THR A 465 4.01 -31.07 16.03
CA THR A 465 3.55 -30.07 15.06
C THR A 465 4.36 -28.78 15.17
N VAL A 466 4.87 -28.32 14.03
CA VAL A 466 5.52 -27.02 13.89
C VAL A 466 4.46 -25.98 13.55
N VAL A 467 4.50 -24.82 14.21
CA VAL A 467 3.59 -23.70 13.93
C VAL A 467 4.38 -22.56 13.30
N VAL A 468 3.94 -22.09 12.14
CA VAL A 468 4.48 -20.92 11.44
C VAL A 468 3.39 -19.85 11.38
N GLU A 469 3.59 -18.75 12.11
CA GLU A 469 2.69 -17.58 12.14
C GLU A 469 3.22 -16.50 11.19
N MET A 470 2.48 -16.25 10.12
CA MET A 470 2.86 -15.33 9.02
C MET A 470 2.09 -14.01 9.01
N GLY A 471 1.36 -13.68 10.07
CA GLY A 471 0.70 -12.40 10.31
C GLY A 471 1.29 -11.67 11.52
N LEU A 472 0.42 -11.10 12.36
CA LEU A 472 0.75 -10.51 13.65
C LEU A 472 0.81 -11.59 14.74
N PRO A 473 1.97 -11.87 15.35
CA PRO A 473 2.10 -12.92 16.36
C PRO A 473 1.67 -12.43 17.76
N GLN A 474 0.39 -12.05 17.91
CA GLN A 474 -0.16 -11.57 19.19
C GLN A 474 -0.60 -12.72 20.11
N ALA A 475 -0.87 -13.90 19.55
CA ALA A 475 -1.15 -15.09 20.34
C ALA A 475 0.15 -15.66 20.94
N PRO A 476 0.11 -16.23 22.17
CA PRO A 476 1.27 -16.91 22.73
C PRO A 476 1.79 -18.02 21.80
N PRO A 477 3.12 -18.18 21.66
CA PRO A 477 3.70 -19.21 20.80
C PRO A 477 3.27 -20.61 21.25
N ARG A 478 2.94 -21.47 20.29
CA ARG A 478 2.44 -22.85 20.53
C ARG A 478 3.23 -23.88 19.74
N GLY A 479 3.26 -25.11 20.25
CA GLY A 479 3.93 -26.26 19.61
C GLY A 479 5.38 -26.45 19.99
N ALA A 480 5.98 -27.54 19.50
CA ALA A 480 7.38 -27.86 19.75
C ALA A 480 8.32 -26.80 19.17
N LEU A 481 7.94 -26.24 18.02
CA LEU A 481 8.63 -25.18 17.31
C LEU A 481 7.58 -24.17 16.83
N HIS A 482 7.71 -22.92 17.24
CA HIS A 482 6.90 -21.80 16.79
C HIS A 482 7.78 -20.77 16.10
N ILE A 483 7.46 -20.44 14.84
CA ILE A 483 8.19 -19.46 14.03
C ILE A 483 7.23 -18.33 13.70
N ALA A 484 7.55 -17.11 14.14
CA ALA A 484 6.87 -15.89 13.73
C ALA A 484 7.67 -15.17 12.65
N THR A 485 7.01 -14.84 11.54
CA THR A 485 7.65 -14.19 10.38
C THR A 485 7.23 -12.74 10.19
N TYR A 486 6.26 -12.25 10.96
CA TYR A 486 5.78 -10.86 10.97
C TYR A 486 5.30 -10.35 9.59
N GLY A 487 4.72 -11.25 8.78
CA GLY A 487 4.24 -10.96 7.42
C GLY A 487 4.43 -12.15 6.48
N ALA A 488 3.66 -12.18 5.38
CA ALA A 488 3.53 -13.35 4.53
C ALA A 488 4.28 -13.25 3.19
N ALA A 489 5.27 -12.36 3.11
CA ALA A 489 6.16 -12.22 1.95
C ALA A 489 6.79 -13.55 1.52
N ARG A 490 7.12 -13.70 0.24
CA ARG A 490 7.79 -14.92 -0.25
C ARG A 490 9.11 -15.16 0.47
N VAL A 491 9.92 -14.12 0.67
CA VAL A 491 11.19 -14.24 1.42
C VAL A 491 11.01 -14.60 2.88
N CYS A 492 9.92 -14.17 3.52
CA CYS A 492 9.54 -14.63 4.87
C CYS A 492 9.21 -16.12 4.89
N GLY A 493 8.49 -16.61 3.87
CA GLY A 493 8.21 -18.03 3.69
C GLY A 493 9.48 -18.86 3.46
N VAL A 494 10.44 -18.34 2.70
CA VAL A 494 11.74 -18.99 2.48
C VAL A 494 12.51 -19.11 3.80
N ALA A 495 12.69 -17.99 4.50
CA ALA A 495 13.40 -17.96 5.78
C ALA A 495 12.74 -18.90 6.81
N ALA A 496 11.41 -18.92 6.89
CA ALA A 496 10.69 -19.81 7.80
C ALA A 496 10.89 -21.29 7.44
N ALA A 497 10.83 -21.66 6.16
CA ALA A 497 11.07 -23.03 5.73
C ALA A 497 12.51 -23.51 6.05
N GLU A 498 13.50 -22.63 5.88
CA GLU A 498 14.88 -22.88 6.33
C GLU A 498 14.94 -23.15 7.84
N ALA A 499 14.25 -22.34 8.64
CA ALA A 499 14.19 -22.52 10.09
C ALA A 499 13.47 -23.81 10.52
N VAL A 500 12.41 -24.22 9.81
CA VAL A 500 11.72 -25.51 10.03
C VAL A 500 12.67 -26.69 9.85
N VAL A 501 13.46 -26.69 8.77
CA VAL A 501 14.40 -27.78 8.48
C VAL A 501 15.57 -27.78 9.46
N ALA A 502 16.03 -26.61 9.88
CA ALA A 502 17.12 -26.47 10.84
C ALA A 502 16.76 -26.93 12.27
N GLY A 503 15.49 -26.81 12.68
CA GLY A 503 15.02 -27.15 14.02
C GLY A 503 15.07 -26.00 15.00
#